data_AF-A0A7C1KH14-F1
#
_entry.id   AF-A0A7C1KH14-F1
#
_cell.length_a   1.000
_cell.length_b   1.000
_cell.length_c   1.000
_cell.angle_alpha   90.00
_cell.angle_beta   90.00
_cell.angle_gamma   90.00
#
_symmetry.space_group_name_H-M   'P 1'
#
loop_
_entity.id
_entity.type
_entity.pdbx_description
1 polymer ?
#
loop_
_entity_poly.entity_id
_entity_poly.type
_entity_poly.pdbx_seq_one_letter_code
_entity_poly.pdbx_strand_id
1 'polypeptide(L)'
;MRGVAGVWAGALLIGLGAWSGQAQELSGTEGLRLLQQEALPRWREYEQQADRWVGTAIYQNEVKQANGKQNRSRSRYVVRQSAAGGVFEHYLEDYEPWEEAGRGDFAYGVNSRYAFWLEKSLSGTKGGGGWQLRMIDEGGEGRSFRGSESDFSVWKTIRWMKYRGIDVLGKTLPELLEYQPFRVVGMRRVSREGRELWVVDFECPHAVDKPPPYFVQGGTMMLDSTGYWTLVEGRFRTQDIIGTGITEIRIEYKVDNGVPIPVRYYHTSSFSDGGESRMEYTYDWSVPARPLPESEFTLSHYGLPEPVGVVWERRTPVYVWLLVAAGVLLTLAVFFRWLARRLRRGPSEG
;
A
#
# COMPACT_ATOMS: atom_id res chain seq x y z
N MET A 1 -31.03 34.83 15.46
CA MET A 1 -30.31 35.61 14.43
C MET A 1 -29.11 34.79 13.99
N ARG A 2 -29.18 34.15 12.82
CA ARG A 2 -28.10 33.33 12.26
C ARG A 2 -27.11 34.26 11.57
N GLY A 3 -25.97 34.50 12.20
CA GLY A 3 -24.84 35.19 11.56
C GLY A 3 -24.23 34.27 10.53
N VAL A 4 -24.28 34.68 9.26
CA VAL A 4 -23.54 34.05 8.17
C VAL A 4 -22.07 34.34 8.44
N ALA A 5 -21.37 33.39 9.06
CA ALA A 5 -19.91 33.43 9.15
C ALA A 5 -19.38 33.29 7.73
N GLY A 6 -18.84 34.39 7.20
CA GLY A 6 -18.14 34.39 5.93
C GLY A 6 -16.92 33.49 6.06
N VAL A 7 -17.04 32.26 5.53
CA VAL A 7 -15.91 31.38 5.29
C VAL A 7 -15.06 32.10 4.24
N TRP A 8 -13.94 32.68 4.70
CA TRP A 8 -12.86 33.08 3.82
C TRP A 8 -12.31 31.81 3.19
N ALA A 9 -12.90 31.42 2.05
CA ALA A 9 -12.25 30.52 1.12
C ALA A 9 -10.99 31.25 0.67
N GLY A 10 -9.88 30.96 1.36
CA GLY A 10 -8.55 31.18 0.82
C GLY A 10 -8.49 30.37 -0.46
N ALA A 11 -8.88 31.00 -1.56
CA ALA A 11 -8.55 30.54 -2.89
C ALA A 11 -7.03 30.57 -2.91
N LEU A 12 -6.41 29.44 -2.53
CA LEU A 12 -5.16 29.06 -3.13
C LEU A 12 -5.49 29.04 -4.62
N LEU A 13 -5.20 30.16 -5.28
CA LEU A 13 -5.08 30.21 -6.71
C LEU A 13 -4.02 29.15 -6.99
N ILE A 14 -4.46 27.92 -7.29
CA ILE A 14 -3.72 27.03 -8.17
C ILE A 14 -3.33 27.96 -9.29
N GLY A 15 -2.04 28.31 -9.35
CA GLY A 15 -1.56 29.36 -10.24
C GLY A 15 -2.06 29.03 -11.63
N LEU A 16 -3.16 29.64 -12.03
CA LEU A 16 -3.68 29.64 -13.38
C LEU A 16 -2.75 30.58 -14.13
N GLY A 17 -1.46 30.22 -14.17
CA GLY A 17 -0.52 30.80 -15.10
C GLY A 17 -1.17 30.66 -16.47
N ALA A 18 -1.24 31.78 -17.19
CA ALA A 18 -1.91 31.84 -18.47
C ALA A 18 -1.42 30.70 -19.39
N TRP A 19 -2.29 29.73 -19.64
CA TRP A 19 -2.01 28.57 -20.49
C TRP A 19 -2.07 29.04 -21.95
N SER A 20 -0.92 29.27 -22.58
CA SER A 20 -0.84 29.87 -23.93
C SER A 20 -0.70 28.84 -25.07
N GLY A 21 -1.55 27.80 -25.07
CA GLY A 21 -1.62 26.83 -26.17
C GLY A 21 -3.06 26.39 -26.44
N GLN A 22 -3.40 26.13 -27.70
CA GLN A 22 -4.66 25.46 -28.06
C GLN A 22 -4.66 24.07 -27.42
N ALA A 23 -5.33 23.93 -26.26
CA ALA A 23 -5.46 22.66 -25.59
C ALA A 23 -6.40 21.76 -26.40
N GLN A 24 -5.96 20.55 -26.72
CA GLN A 24 -6.86 19.52 -27.21
C GLN A 24 -7.82 19.16 -26.07
N GLU A 25 -9.10 19.44 -26.27
CA GLU A 25 -10.18 19.08 -25.36
C GLU A 25 -10.93 17.89 -25.94
N LEU A 26 -11.16 16.89 -25.10
CA LEU A 26 -11.89 15.67 -25.41
C LEU A 26 -13.20 15.70 -24.62
N SER A 27 -14.27 15.27 -25.29
CA SER A 27 -15.53 15.01 -24.60
C SER A 27 -15.37 13.91 -23.53
N GLY A 28 -16.32 13.84 -22.59
CA GLY A 28 -16.31 12.80 -21.56
C GLY A 28 -16.21 11.37 -22.10
N THR A 29 -16.91 11.05 -23.20
CA THR A 29 -16.87 9.73 -23.84
C THR A 29 -15.52 9.45 -24.50
N GLU A 30 -14.93 10.43 -25.18
CA GLU A 30 -13.60 10.30 -25.79
C GLU A 30 -12.50 10.15 -24.73
N GLY A 31 -12.58 10.94 -23.66
CA GLY A 31 -11.66 10.86 -22.53
C GLY A 31 -11.74 9.52 -21.80
N LEU A 32 -12.95 9.02 -21.53
CA LEU A 32 -13.14 7.69 -20.95
C LEU A 32 -12.52 6.59 -21.83
N ARG A 33 -12.76 6.64 -23.15
CA ARG A 33 -12.19 5.69 -24.10
C ARG A 33 -10.65 5.75 -24.09
N LEU A 34 -10.07 6.95 -24.06
CA LEU A 34 -8.62 7.14 -23.96
C LEU A 34 -8.06 6.50 -22.69
N LEU A 35 -8.68 6.74 -21.53
CA LEU A 35 -8.26 6.14 -20.26
C LEU A 35 -8.35 4.61 -20.31
N GLN A 36 -9.42 4.05 -20.88
CA GLN A 36 -9.58 2.60 -21.00
C GLN A 36 -8.56 1.96 -21.95
N GLN A 37 -8.22 2.63 -23.05
CA GLN A 37 -7.32 2.08 -24.08
C GLN A 37 -5.85 2.26 -23.73
N GLU A 38 -5.47 3.42 -23.19
CA GLU A 38 -4.07 3.77 -22.95
C GLU A 38 -3.69 3.70 -21.47
N ALA A 39 -4.50 4.27 -20.58
CA ALA A 39 -4.14 4.40 -19.17
C ALA A 39 -4.30 3.08 -18.40
N LEU A 40 -5.40 2.35 -18.61
CA LEU A 40 -5.71 1.14 -17.88
C LEU A 40 -4.61 0.06 -17.98
N PRO A 41 -4.08 -0.31 -19.17
CA PRO A 41 -2.97 -1.24 -19.26
C PRO A 41 -1.74 -0.79 -18.49
N ARG A 42 -1.45 0.52 -18.50
CA ARG A 42 -0.30 1.12 -17.81
C ARG A 42 -0.50 1.12 -16.29
N TRP A 43 -1.70 1.39 -15.80
CA TRP A 43 -1.99 1.24 -14.37
C TRP A 43 -1.85 -0.20 -13.89
N ARG A 44 -2.29 -1.20 -14.68
CA ARG A 44 -2.09 -2.62 -14.34
C ARG A 44 -0.60 -2.98 -14.32
N GLU A 45 0.19 -2.46 -15.25
CA GLU A 45 1.65 -2.60 -15.22
C GLU A 45 2.24 -1.95 -13.97
N TYR A 46 1.80 -0.73 -13.63
CA TYR A 46 2.23 -0.02 -12.41
C TYR A 46 1.89 -0.81 -11.13
N GLU A 47 0.70 -1.40 -11.02
CA GLU A 47 0.30 -2.26 -9.89
C GLU A 47 1.30 -3.42 -9.71
N GLN A 48 1.65 -4.12 -10.80
CA GLN A 48 2.62 -5.22 -10.77
C GLN A 48 4.02 -4.75 -10.35
N GLN A 49 4.44 -3.58 -10.81
CA GLN A 49 5.71 -2.97 -10.41
C GLN A 49 5.70 -2.63 -8.92
N ALA A 50 4.64 -1.95 -8.49
CA ALA A 50 4.46 -1.50 -7.12
C ALA A 50 4.35 -2.69 -6.17
N ASP A 51 3.72 -3.80 -6.53
CA ASP A 51 3.63 -5.03 -5.72
C ASP A 51 4.99 -5.57 -5.26
N ARG A 52 6.08 -5.22 -5.94
CA ARG A 52 7.45 -5.62 -5.56
C ARG A 52 8.13 -4.66 -4.59
N TRP A 53 7.54 -3.48 -4.35
CA TRP A 53 8.11 -2.49 -3.45
C TRP A 53 8.00 -2.92 -1.99
N VAL A 54 9.07 -2.64 -1.25
CA VAL A 54 9.16 -2.75 0.20
C VAL A 54 9.78 -1.46 0.73
N GLY A 55 9.50 -1.13 1.98
CA GLY A 55 10.11 0.05 2.59
C GLY A 55 9.26 0.65 3.69
N THR A 56 9.39 1.96 3.86
CA THR A 56 8.74 2.67 4.95
C THR A 56 7.98 3.90 4.47
N ALA A 57 7.00 4.32 5.26
CA ALA A 57 6.34 5.60 5.09
C ALA A 57 6.26 6.31 6.44
N ILE A 58 6.67 7.58 6.49
CA ILE A 58 6.41 8.46 7.63
C ILE A 58 5.14 9.23 7.34
N TYR A 59 4.15 9.09 8.21
CA TYR A 59 2.89 9.80 8.15
C TYR A 59 2.81 10.86 9.23
N GLN A 60 2.42 12.05 8.83
CA GLN A 60 2.13 13.17 9.72
C GLN A 60 0.71 13.63 9.46
N ASN A 61 -0.05 13.86 10.53
CA ASN A 61 -1.41 14.34 10.46
C ASN A 61 -1.61 15.50 11.42
N GLU A 62 -2.36 16.49 10.98
CA GLU A 62 -2.81 17.63 11.75
C GLU A 62 -4.30 17.79 11.47
N VAL A 63 -5.13 17.62 12.50
CA VAL A 63 -6.59 17.76 12.41
C VAL A 63 -7.00 18.92 13.28
N LYS A 64 -7.72 19.88 12.69
CA LYS A 64 -8.33 21.00 13.39
C LYS A 64 -9.84 20.85 13.30
N GLN A 65 -10.49 20.65 14.44
CA GLN A 65 -11.93 20.51 14.53
C GLN A 65 -12.62 21.88 14.51
N ALA A 66 -13.91 21.91 14.18
CA ALA A 66 -14.73 23.12 14.17
C ALA A 66 -14.77 23.85 15.53
N ASN A 67 -14.61 23.12 16.64
CA ASN A 67 -14.54 23.68 18.01
C ASN A 67 -13.16 24.28 18.35
N GLY A 68 -12.21 24.30 17.41
CA GLY A 68 -10.84 24.79 17.60
C GLY A 68 -9.88 23.76 18.23
N LYS A 69 -10.36 22.58 18.64
CA LYS A 69 -9.50 21.51 19.12
C LYS A 69 -8.60 21.02 18.01
N GLN A 70 -7.34 20.80 18.34
CA GLN A 70 -6.33 20.37 17.40
C GLN A 70 -5.64 19.11 17.88
N ASN A 71 -5.50 18.14 16.98
CA ASN A 71 -4.75 16.92 17.22
C ASN A 71 -3.63 16.81 16.18
N ARG A 72 -2.44 16.42 16.63
CA ARG A 72 -1.31 16.12 15.75
C ARG A 72 -0.84 14.71 16.00
N SER A 73 -0.45 14.01 14.95
CA SER A 73 0.16 12.70 15.10
C SER A 73 1.25 12.46 14.07
N ARG A 74 2.24 11.67 14.48
CA ARG A 74 3.30 11.18 13.62
C ARG A 74 3.42 9.67 13.80
N SER A 75 3.37 8.97 12.67
CA SER A 75 3.43 7.51 12.62
C SER A 75 4.47 7.08 11.61
N ARG A 76 5.08 5.93 11.87
CA ARG A 76 5.92 5.24 10.90
C ARG A 76 5.25 3.94 10.51
N TYR A 77 5.15 3.72 9.21
CA TYR A 77 4.67 2.50 8.63
C TYR A 77 5.81 1.73 7.99
N VAL A 78 5.80 0.41 8.14
CA VAL A 78 6.73 -0.49 7.46
C VAL A 78 5.92 -1.46 6.62
N VAL A 79 6.25 -1.55 5.34
CA VAL A 79 5.57 -2.44 4.40
C VAL A 79 6.59 -3.40 3.82
N ARG A 80 6.34 -4.69 3.99
CA ARG A 80 7.17 -5.77 3.46
C ARG A 80 6.25 -6.77 2.77
N GLN A 81 6.63 -7.24 1.59
CA GLN A 81 5.82 -8.17 0.79
C GLN A 81 6.71 -9.12 0.00
N SER A 82 6.22 -10.35 -0.17
CA SER A 82 6.78 -11.38 -1.03
C SER A 82 5.63 -12.14 -1.72
N ALA A 83 5.98 -13.12 -2.55
CA ALA A 83 4.98 -14.05 -3.09
C ALA A 83 4.33 -14.95 -2.03
N ALA A 84 5.02 -15.18 -0.89
CA ALA A 84 4.57 -16.07 0.17
C ALA A 84 3.75 -15.36 1.26
N GLY A 85 3.70 -14.03 1.26
CA GLY A 85 3.10 -13.27 2.35
C GLY A 85 3.47 -11.80 2.34
N GLY A 86 2.96 -11.07 3.33
CA GLY A 86 3.26 -9.65 3.52
C GLY A 86 2.96 -9.21 4.94
N VAL A 87 3.59 -8.13 5.35
CA VAL A 87 3.36 -7.51 6.65
C VAL A 87 3.28 -6.00 6.52
N PHE A 88 2.36 -5.43 7.28
CA PHE A 88 2.19 -4.02 7.51
C PHE A 88 2.39 -3.76 9.00
N GLU A 89 3.36 -2.95 9.34
CA GLU A 89 3.63 -2.54 10.72
C GLU A 89 3.35 -1.04 10.86
N HIS A 90 2.73 -0.67 11.98
CA HIS A 90 2.50 0.71 12.37
C HIS A 90 3.16 0.96 13.72
N TYR A 91 3.89 2.06 13.79
CA TYR A 91 4.53 2.56 14.99
C TYR A 91 4.04 3.99 15.23
N LEU A 92 3.46 4.25 16.39
CA LEU A 92 3.06 5.59 16.79
C LEU A 92 4.26 6.29 17.42
N GLU A 93 4.88 7.23 16.69
CA GLU A 93 6.08 7.94 17.17
C GLU A 93 5.70 9.13 18.04
N ASP A 94 4.64 9.84 17.64
CA ASP A 94 4.15 11.01 18.36
C ASP A 94 2.65 11.23 18.21
N TYR A 95 2.04 11.77 19.25
CA TYR A 95 0.62 12.12 19.28
C TYR A 95 0.39 13.23 20.31
N GLU A 96 -0.32 14.28 19.91
CA GLU A 96 -0.65 15.42 20.76
C GLU A 96 -2.16 15.68 20.66
N PRO A 97 -2.90 15.67 21.79
CA PRO A 97 -2.47 15.33 23.15
C PRO A 97 -2.32 13.80 23.35
N TRP A 98 -1.18 13.34 23.90
CA TRP A 98 -0.84 11.91 24.00
C TRP A 98 -1.85 11.09 24.81
N GLU A 99 -2.52 11.71 25.78
CA GLU A 99 -3.55 11.08 26.61
C GLU A 99 -4.74 10.57 25.80
N GLU A 100 -4.93 11.07 24.57
CA GLU A 100 -5.98 10.67 23.66
C GLU A 100 -5.51 9.69 22.58
N ALA A 101 -4.26 9.20 22.66
CA ALA A 101 -3.77 8.18 21.75
C ALA A 101 -4.55 6.87 21.95
N GLY A 102 -5.58 6.65 21.12
CA GLY A 102 -6.46 5.49 21.25
C GLY A 102 -5.82 4.15 20.89
N ARG A 103 -4.66 4.14 20.22
CA ARG A 103 -3.94 2.92 19.81
C ARG A 103 -2.42 3.12 19.80
N GLY A 104 -1.69 2.08 20.22
CA GLY A 104 -0.23 2.02 20.15
C GLY A 104 0.26 1.34 18.88
N ASP A 105 1.47 0.79 18.93
CA ASP A 105 2.06 0.05 17.82
C ASP A 105 1.23 -1.21 17.50
N PHE A 106 1.04 -1.49 16.22
CA PHE A 106 0.39 -2.70 15.75
C PHE A 106 1.08 -3.29 14.52
N ALA A 107 0.90 -4.58 14.28
CA ALA A 107 1.38 -5.25 13.08
C ALA A 107 0.29 -6.19 12.54
N TYR A 108 0.10 -6.16 11.23
CA TYR A 108 -0.76 -7.06 10.49
C TYR A 108 0.09 -7.86 9.52
N GLY A 109 0.13 -9.18 9.66
CA GLY A 109 0.89 -10.03 8.77
C GLY A 109 0.06 -11.17 8.18
N VAL A 110 0.50 -11.66 7.04
CA VAL A 110 -0.04 -12.83 6.36
C VAL A 110 1.10 -13.62 5.74
N ASN A 111 1.02 -14.94 5.83
CA ASN A 111 1.93 -15.90 5.21
C ASN A 111 1.14 -17.04 4.57
N SER A 112 1.81 -18.08 4.06
CA SER A 112 1.14 -19.20 3.38
C SER A 112 0.28 -20.09 4.29
N ARG A 113 0.38 -19.91 5.62
CA ARG A 113 -0.27 -20.74 6.64
C ARG A 113 -1.34 -20.00 7.41
N TYR A 114 -1.13 -18.73 7.73
CA TYR A 114 -2.06 -17.94 8.54
C TYR A 114 -1.90 -16.43 8.34
N ALA A 115 -2.85 -15.66 8.84
CA ALA A 115 -2.74 -14.23 9.07
C ALA A 115 -2.83 -13.91 10.56
N PHE A 116 -2.19 -12.82 10.98
CA PHE A 116 -2.12 -12.43 12.38
C PHE A 116 -2.18 -10.92 12.58
N TRP A 117 -2.68 -10.51 13.74
CA TRP A 117 -2.69 -9.13 14.23
C TRP A 117 -2.02 -9.07 15.60
N LEU A 118 -0.96 -8.27 15.70
CA LEU A 118 -0.24 -7.98 16.93
C LEU A 118 -0.47 -6.54 17.37
N GLU A 119 -0.44 -6.31 18.68
CA GLU A 119 -0.40 -4.97 19.28
C GLU A 119 0.62 -4.92 20.40
N LYS A 120 1.18 -3.73 20.64
CA LYS A 120 1.88 -3.43 21.90
C LYS A 120 0.94 -2.65 22.81
N SER A 121 0.91 -3.04 24.08
CA SER A 121 0.20 -2.27 25.11
C SER A 121 0.77 -0.86 25.21
N LEU A 122 -0.13 0.14 25.24
CA LEU A 122 0.20 1.54 25.49
C LEU A 122 0.54 1.84 26.96
N SER A 123 0.60 0.84 27.83
CA SER A 123 0.70 1.03 29.29
C SER A 123 1.88 1.91 29.71
N GLY A 124 1.58 3.20 29.91
CA GLY A 124 2.29 4.19 30.72
C GLY A 124 3.63 4.73 30.22
N THR A 125 4.32 4.06 29.30
CA THR A 125 5.64 4.50 28.81
C THR A 125 5.78 4.29 27.31
N LYS A 126 6.23 5.32 26.57
CA LYS A 126 6.54 5.22 25.13
C LYS A 126 7.46 4.02 24.89
N GLY A 127 6.96 2.98 24.21
CA GLY A 127 7.77 1.89 23.66
C GLY A 127 8.10 0.69 24.57
N GLY A 128 7.49 0.52 25.74
CA GLY A 128 7.90 -0.50 26.72
C GLY A 128 7.28 -1.91 26.60
N GLY A 129 6.18 -2.09 25.86
CA GLY A 129 5.47 -3.36 25.78
C GLY A 129 6.05 -4.35 24.76
N GLY A 130 6.13 -5.63 25.12
CA GLY A 130 6.30 -6.71 24.14
C GLY A 130 5.08 -6.84 23.23
N TRP A 131 5.25 -7.45 22.05
CA TRP A 131 4.15 -7.76 21.15
C TRP A 131 3.16 -8.73 21.80
N GLN A 132 1.87 -8.51 21.61
CA GLN A 132 0.80 -9.40 22.04
C GLN A 132 -0.05 -9.80 20.84
N LEU A 133 -0.32 -11.10 20.69
CA LEU A 133 -1.24 -11.61 19.69
C LEU A 133 -2.67 -11.18 20.04
N ARG A 134 -3.33 -10.45 19.14
CA ARG A 134 -4.74 -10.07 19.26
C ARG A 134 -5.66 -10.99 18.51
N MET A 135 -5.29 -11.34 17.29
CA MET A 135 -6.09 -12.18 16.41
C MET A 135 -5.20 -13.03 15.54
N ILE A 136 -5.67 -14.24 15.24
CA ILE A 136 -5.08 -15.14 14.27
C ILE A 136 -6.18 -15.73 13.39
N ASP A 137 -5.88 -15.85 12.10
CA ASP A 137 -6.71 -16.51 11.11
C ASP A 137 -5.89 -17.61 10.43
N GLU A 138 -6.16 -18.86 10.78
CA GLU A 138 -5.49 -20.05 10.21
C GLU A 138 -6.05 -20.41 8.82
N GLY A 139 -7.05 -19.67 8.31
CA GLY A 139 -7.74 -19.94 7.05
C GLY A 139 -6.95 -19.67 5.76
N GLY A 140 -5.64 -19.42 5.83
CA GLY A 140 -4.70 -19.33 4.70
C GLY A 140 -4.89 -18.17 3.72
N GLU A 141 -6.07 -17.55 3.65
CA GLU A 141 -6.34 -16.47 2.69
C GLU A 141 -6.11 -15.08 3.30
N GLY A 142 -6.05 -14.96 4.63
CA GLY A 142 -5.83 -13.68 5.34
C GLY A 142 -6.82 -12.58 4.93
N ARG A 143 -8.04 -12.98 4.54
CA ARG A 143 -8.95 -12.12 3.76
C ARG A 143 -9.69 -11.10 4.61
N SER A 144 -9.91 -11.34 5.90
CA SER A 144 -10.44 -10.30 6.79
C SER A 144 -10.33 -10.67 8.28
N PHE A 145 -9.81 -9.74 9.09
CA PHE A 145 -10.01 -9.79 10.53
C PHE A 145 -11.44 -9.29 10.80
N ARG A 146 -12.42 -10.20 10.87
CA ARG A 146 -13.87 -9.91 11.01
C ARG A 146 -14.31 -9.25 12.35
N GLY A 147 -13.39 -8.62 13.08
CA GLY A 147 -13.65 -8.02 14.40
C GLY A 147 -13.92 -6.51 14.40
N SER A 148 -13.64 -5.80 13.31
CA SER A 148 -13.95 -4.36 13.18
C SER A 148 -15.03 -4.15 12.14
N GLU A 149 -15.91 -3.15 12.33
CA GLU A 149 -17.00 -2.76 11.40
C GLU A 149 -16.52 -2.42 9.97
N SER A 150 -15.22 -2.42 9.71
CA SER A 150 -14.63 -2.31 8.37
C SER A 150 -13.96 -3.63 7.99
N ASP A 151 -14.27 -4.12 6.78
CA ASP A 151 -13.54 -5.21 6.10
C ASP A 151 -12.08 -4.74 5.89
N PHE A 152 -11.26 -5.00 6.90
CA PHE A 152 -9.84 -4.70 6.91
C PHE A 152 -9.09 -5.97 6.55
N SER A 153 -8.38 -5.94 5.41
CA SER A 153 -7.43 -6.97 5.02
C SER A 153 -6.02 -6.40 4.96
N VAL A 154 -5.04 -7.22 5.32
CA VAL A 154 -3.61 -6.83 5.27
C VAL A 154 -3.25 -6.32 3.88
N TRP A 155 -3.75 -7.01 2.84
CA TRP A 155 -3.51 -6.64 1.45
C TRP A 155 -4.11 -5.30 1.06
N LYS A 156 -5.31 -4.96 1.54
CA LYS A 156 -5.92 -3.66 1.26
C LYS A 156 -5.05 -2.52 1.83
N THR A 157 -4.52 -2.71 3.03
CA THR A 157 -3.65 -1.73 3.70
C THR A 157 -2.29 -1.61 3.01
N ILE A 158 -1.67 -2.73 2.65
CA ILE A 158 -0.43 -2.75 1.86
C ILE A 158 -0.62 -2.02 0.52
N ARG A 159 -1.70 -2.34 -0.21
CA ARG A 159 -2.03 -1.70 -1.49
C ARG A 159 -2.26 -0.20 -1.34
N TRP A 160 -3.01 0.22 -0.33
CA TRP A 160 -3.26 1.64 -0.05
C TRP A 160 -1.98 2.45 0.12
N MET A 161 -0.92 1.86 0.66
CA MET A 161 0.37 2.52 0.81
C MET A 161 1.19 2.56 -0.49
N LYS A 162 1.15 1.47 -1.27
CA LYS A 162 2.00 1.30 -2.45
C LYS A 162 1.40 1.94 -3.70
N TYR A 163 0.07 1.99 -3.79
CA TYR A 163 -0.65 2.40 -4.99
C TYR A 163 -1.04 3.87 -5.01
N ARG A 164 -0.41 4.70 -4.15
CA ARG A 164 -0.73 6.13 -4.05
C ARG A 164 -0.72 6.88 -5.36
N GLY A 165 0.18 6.52 -6.28
CA GLY A 165 0.24 7.16 -7.58
C GLY A 165 -0.94 6.88 -8.50
N ILE A 166 -1.81 5.93 -8.15
CA ILE A 166 -3.03 5.59 -8.88
C ILE A 166 -4.23 5.43 -7.92
N ASP A 167 -4.16 5.94 -6.69
CA ASP A 167 -5.25 5.86 -5.70
C ASP A 167 -5.98 7.19 -5.59
N VAL A 168 -7.30 7.15 -5.75
CA VAL A 168 -8.20 8.26 -5.51
C VAL A 168 -8.96 7.98 -4.23
N LEU A 169 -8.34 8.32 -3.09
CA LEU A 169 -8.92 8.26 -1.74
C LEU A 169 -9.60 6.91 -1.43
N GLY A 170 -8.91 5.81 -1.72
CA GLY A 170 -9.35 4.46 -1.38
C GLY A 170 -9.91 3.61 -2.53
N LYS A 171 -9.94 4.13 -3.76
CA LYS A 171 -10.13 3.34 -4.99
C LYS A 171 -8.95 3.56 -5.93
N THR A 172 -8.42 2.49 -6.51
CA THR A 172 -7.43 2.67 -7.59
C THR A 172 -8.11 3.23 -8.85
N LEU A 173 -7.35 3.88 -9.73
CA LEU A 173 -7.86 4.39 -11.01
C LEU A 173 -8.48 3.28 -11.87
N PRO A 174 -7.89 2.05 -11.98
CA PRO A 174 -8.58 0.91 -12.56
C PRO A 174 -9.94 0.58 -11.91
N GLU A 175 -10.00 0.49 -10.58
CA GLU A 175 -11.25 0.22 -9.86
C GLU A 175 -12.29 1.33 -10.06
N LEU A 176 -11.84 2.57 -10.21
CA LEU A 176 -12.69 3.72 -10.45
C LEU A 176 -13.32 3.68 -11.85
N LEU A 177 -12.59 3.23 -12.87
CA LEU A 177 -13.15 3.00 -14.21
C LEU A 177 -14.22 1.90 -14.24
N GLU A 178 -14.10 0.92 -13.36
CA GLU A 178 -15.06 -0.18 -13.20
C GLU A 178 -16.25 0.23 -12.29
N TYR A 179 -16.12 1.34 -11.57
CA TYR A 179 -17.13 1.82 -10.63
C TYR A 179 -18.26 2.55 -11.37
N GLN A 180 -19.40 1.90 -11.52
CA GLN A 180 -20.59 2.38 -12.27
C GLN A 180 -20.96 3.88 -12.07
N PRO A 181 -20.91 4.45 -10.86
CA PRO A 181 -21.18 5.89 -10.68
C PRO A 181 -20.18 6.84 -11.34
N PHE A 182 -18.95 6.39 -11.60
CA PHE A 182 -17.89 7.21 -12.15
C PHE A 182 -18.16 7.58 -13.63
N ARG A 183 -18.03 8.87 -13.94
CA ARG A 183 -18.22 9.42 -15.27
C ARG A 183 -17.18 10.50 -15.54
N VAL A 184 -16.45 10.36 -16.65
CA VAL A 184 -15.63 11.45 -17.16
C VAL A 184 -16.54 12.49 -17.79
N VAL A 185 -16.42 13.73 -17.34
CA VAL A 185 -17.18 14.89 -17.86
C VAL A 185 -16.41 15.51 -19.03
N GLY A 186 -15.12 15.73 -18.83
CA GLY A 186 -14.23 16.33 -19.82
C GLY A 186 -12.79 15.96 -19.54
N MET A 187 -11.97 16.02 -20.58
CA MET A 187 -10.56 15.71 -20.46
C MET A 187 -9.77 16.60 -21.39
N ARG A 188 -8.71 17.24 -20.89
CA ARG A 188 -7.92 18.18 -21.68
C ARG A 188 -6.44 18.03 -21.41
N ARG A 189 -5.64 18.23 -22.44
CA ARG A 189 -4.19 18.25 -22.32
C ARG A 189 -3.71 19.60 -21.79
N VAL A 190 -2.73 19.58 -20.90
CA VAL A 190 -2.07 20.78 -20.36
C VAL A 190 -0.56 20.59 -20.36
N SER A 191 0.19 21.65 -20.59
CA SER A 191 1.65 21.64 -20.46
C SER A 191 2.05 22.44 -19.23
N ARG A 192 2.70 21.78 -18.26
CA ARG A 192 3.17 22.40 -17.01
C ARG A 192 4.61 21.98 -16.77
N GLU A 193 5.50 22.94 -16.58
CA GLU A 193 6.92 22.70 -16.31
C GLU A 193 7.58 21.80 -17.38
N GLY A 194 7.16 21.95 -18.64
CA GLY A 194 7.67 21.15 -19.77
C GLY A 194 7.14 19.71 -19.83
N ARG A 195 6.19 19.33 -18.97
CA ARG A 195 5.53 18.03 -18.98
C ARG A 195 4.13 18.15 -19.57
N GLU A 196 3.78 17.20 -20.44
CA GLU A 196 2.40 17.03 -20.88
C GLU A 196 1.62 16.24 -19.83
N LEU A 197 0.56 16.86 -19.32
CA LEU A 197 -0.34 16.27 -18.33
C LEU A 197 -1.77 16.28 -18.87
N TRP A 198 -2.60 15.43 -18.31
CA TRP A 198 -4.03 15.37 -18.62
C TRP A 198 -4.84 15.80 -17.42
N VAL A 199 -5.69 16.80 -17.60
CA VAL A 199 -6.69 17.18 -16.61
C VAL A 199 -7.97 16.44 -16.94
N VAL A 200 -8.46 15.65 -15.99
CA VAL A 200 -9.68 14.85 -16.09
C VAL A 200 -10.70 15.39 -15.10
N ASP A 201 -11.78 15.97 -15.62
CA ASP A 201 -12.94 16.38 -14.86
C ASP A 201 -13.93 15.22 -14.81
N PHE A 202 -14.44 14.89 -13.62
CA PHE A 202 -15.30 13.73 -13.43
C PHE A 202 -16.39 13.95 -12.38
N GLU A 203 -17.43 13.13 -12.49
CA GLU A 203 -18.50 12.99 -11.52
C GLU A 203 -18.57 11.55 -11.03
N CYS A 204 -19.02 11.38 -9.79
CA CYS A 204 -19.18 10.06 -9.18
C CYS A 204 -20.34 10.04 -8.17
N PRO A 205 -21.57 10.40 -8.58
CA PRO A 205 -22.69 10.53 -7.65
C PRO A 205 -23.15 9.17 -7.12
N HIS A 206 -23.07 8.97 -5.81
CA HIS A 206 -23.55 7.74 -5.17
C HIS A 206 -23.94 7.97 -3.71
N ALA A 207 -24.77 7.07 -3.18
CA ALA A 207 -25.20 7.13 -1.79
C ALA A 207 -24.06 6.69 -0.85
N VAL A 208 -23.75 7.53 0.13
CA VAL A 208 -22.60 7.35 1.05
C VAL A 208 -22.94 6.49 2.27
N ASP A 209 -24.23 6.21 2.47
CA ASP A 209 -24.77 5.43 3.59
C ASP A 209 -24.62 3.91 3.41
N LYS A 210 -24.16 3.45 2.24
CA LYS A 210 -24.01 2.02 1.94
C LYS A 210 -22.56 1.56 2.04
N PRO A 211 -22.28 0.44 2.75
CA PRO A 211 -20.95 -0.13 2.82
C PRO A 211 -20.55 -0.84 1.50
N PRO A 212 -19.25 -0.85 1.14
CA PRO A 212 -18.19 -0.04 1.73
C PRO A 212 -18.33 1.44 1.30
N PRO A 213 -18.23 2.41 2.22
CA PRO A 213 -18.39 3.80 1.86
C PRO A 213 -17.23 4.25 0.98
N TYR A 214 -17.56 4.94 -0.11
CA TYR A 214 -16.61 5.70 -0.91
C TYR A 214 -17.02 7.17 -0.79
N PHE A 215 -16.07 8.07 -0.56
CA PHE A 215 -16.42 9.44 -0.18
C PHE A 215 -16.35 10.42 -1.34
N VAL A 216 -15.78 10.04 -2.49
CA VAL A 216 -15.56 10.96 -3.62
C VAL A 216 -16.80 11.05 -4.51
N GLN A 217 -17.38 12.24 -4.60
CA GLN A 217 -18.57 12.53 -5.41
C GLN A 217 -18.23 13.12 -6.79
N GLY A 218 -16.97 13.47 -7.03
CA GLY A 218 -16.48 14.04 -8.28
C GLY A 218 -15.30 14.97 -8.05
N GLY A 219 -14.82 15.63 -9.10
CA GLY A 219 -13.74 16.60 -9.00
C GLY A 219 -12.89 16.64 -10.25
N THR A 220 -11.65 17.04 -10.06
CA THR A 220 -10.64 17.14 -11.11
C THR A 220 -9.38 16.41 -10.67
N MET A 221 -8.78 15.64 -11.56
CA MET A 221 -7.48 15.01 -11.34
C MET A 221 -6.52 15.33 -12.48
N MET A 222 -5.22 15.41 -12.18
CA MET A 222 -4.16 15.64 -13.13
C MET A 222 -3.30 14.38 -13.24
N LEU A 223 -3.21 13.81 -14.44
CA LEU A 223 -2.52 12.57 -14.72
C LEU A 223 -1.31 12.80 -15.63
N ASP A 224 -0.20 12.12 -15.36
CA ASP A 224 0.98 12.14 -16.22
C ASP A 224 0.99 10.93 -17.17
N SER A 225 0.63 11.14 -18.44
CA SER A 225 0.60 10.07 -19.44
C SER A 225 1.98 9.47 -19.77
N THR A 226 3.07 10.19 -19.50
CA THR A 226 4.43 9.68 -19.73
C THR A 226 4.88 8.77 -18.59
N GLY A 227 4.50 9.11 -17.36
CA GLY A 227 4.74 8.34 -16.13
C GLY A 227 3.57 7.44 -15.77
N TYR A 228 3.23 6.46 -16.61
CA TYR A 228 2.21 5.43 -16.29
C TYR A 228 0.79 5.97 -16.00
N TRP A 229 0.45 7.17 -16.47
CA TRP A 229 -0.82 7.83 -16.14
C TRP A 229 -1.02 8.05 -14.63
N THR A 230 0.07 8.25 -13.88
CA THR A 230 -0.01 8.48 -12.43
C THR A 230 -0.60 9.84 -12.08
N LEU A 231 -1.28 9.86 -10.95
CA LEU A 231 -1.92 11.02 -10.33
C LEU A 231 -0.87 12.00 -9.77
N VAL A 232 -0.83 13.21 -10.30
CA VAL A 232 0.11 14.25 -9.86
C VAL A 232 -0.56 15.17 -8.84
N GLU A 233 -1.78 15.59 -9.14
CA GLU A 233 -2.58 16.48 -8.31
C GLU A 233 -4.06 16.11 -8.46
N GLY A 234 -4.87 16.42 -7.46
CA GLY A 234 -6.32 16.21 -7.52
C GLY A 234 -7.05 17.12 -6.56
N ARG A 235 -8.25 17.53 -6.95
CA ARG A 235 -9.19 18.30 -6.12
C ARG A 235 -10.55 17.64 -6.22
N PHE A 236 -10.96 17.01 -5.13
CA PHE A 236 -12.12 16.15 -5.07
C PHE A 236 -13.20 16.77 -4.18
N ARG A 237 -14.45 16.68 -4.63
CA ARG A 237 -15.60 16.91 -3.78
C ARG A 237 -15.85 15.62 -3.00
N THR A 238 -15.80 15.70 -1.69
CA THR A 238 -16.05 14.56 -0.81
C THR A 238 -17.35 14.74 -0.04
N GLN A 239 -17.99 13.63 0.28
CA GLN A 239 -19.15 13.56 1.14
C GLN A 239 -18.99 12.33 2.03
N ASP A 240 -19.13 12.51 3.33
CA ASP A 240 -19.20 11.44 4.33
C ASP A 240 -20.53 11.53 5.11
N ILE A 241 -20.66 10.76 6.19
CA ILE A 241 -21.86 10.78 7.04
C ILE A 241 -22.01 12.06 7.86
N ILE A 242 -20.94 12.83 8.01
CA ILE A 242 -20.85 14.03 8.87
C ILE A 242 -21.07 15.29 8.03
N GLY A 243 -20.65 15.29 6.75
CA GLY A 243 -20.87 16.41 5.87
C GLY A 243 -20.22 16.30 4.49
N THR A 244 -20.03 17.46 3.88
CA THR A 244 -19.39 17.61 2.57
C THR A 244 -18.07 18.37 2.72
N GLY A 245 -17.12 18.09 1.84
CA GLY A 245 -15.82 18.74 1.88
C GLY A 245 -15.15 18.81 0.52
N ILE A 246 -13.99 19.45 0.53
CA ILE A 246 -13.05 19.47 -0.59
C ILE A 246 -11.77 18.84 -0.11
N THR A 247 -11.29 17.87 -0.86
CA THR A 247 -10.04 17.19 -0.62
C THR A 247 -9.06 17.48 -1.74
N GLU A 248 -7.90 18.01 -1.41
CA GLU A 248 -6.81 18.27 -2.34
C GLU A 248 -5.68 17.30 -2.08
N ILE A 249 -5.13 16.75 -3.15
CA ILE A 249 -3.97 15.87 -3.10
C ILE A 249 -2.87 16.40 -4.01
N ARG A 250 -1.62 16.12 -3.64
CA ARG A 250 -0.46 16.33 -4.49
C ARG A 250 0.57 15.25 -4.23
N ILE A 251 1.15 14.70 -5.29
CA ILE A 251 2.11 13.60 -5.19
C ILE A 251 3.42 14.01 -5.88
N GLU A 252 4.51 13.85 -5.16
CA GLU A 252 5.86 14.01 -5.69
C GLU A 252 6.46 12.64 -5.94
N TYR A 253 7.19 12.51 -7.05
CA TYR A 253 7.76 11.25 -7.52
C TYR A 253 9.27 11.35 -7.71
N LYS A 254 9.97 10.25 -7.45
CA LYS A 254 11.27 9.95 -8.08
C LYS A 254 11.03 8.96 -9.21
N VAL A 255 11.89 8.94 -10.22
CA VAL A 255 11.85 7.90 -11.27
C VAL A 255 12.96 6.91 -10.98
N ASP A 256 12.61 5.63 -10.85
CA ASP A 256 13.56 4.52 -10.70
C ASP A 256 13.27 3.47 -11.76
N ASN A 257 14.27 3.17 -12.60
CA ASN A 257 14.14 2.26 -13.75
C ASN A 257 12.93 2.57 -14.64
N GLY A 258 12.62 3.86 -14.85
CA GLY A 258 11.50 4.32 -15.67
C GLY A 258 10.13 4.26 -14.97
N VAL A 259 10.05 3.74 -13.75
CA VAL A 259 8.81 3.68 -12.97
C VAL A 259 8.74 4.87 -12.01
N PRO A 260 7.66 5.67 -12.01
CA PRO A 260 7.47 6.72 -11.02
C PRO A 260 7.17 6.12 -9.64
N ILE A 261 8.00 6.42 -8.65
CA ILE A 261 7.85 5.98 -7.26
C ILE A 261 7.45 7.20 -6.42
N PRO A 262 6.29 7.19 -5.74
CA PRO A 262 5.91 8.26 -4.83
C PRO A 262 6.98 8.44 -3.75
N VAL A 263 7.43 9.68 -3.53
CA VAL A 263 8.34 10.05 -2.43
C VAL A 263 7.67 10.95 -1.41
N ARG A 264 6.68 11.74 -1.83
CA ARG A 264 5.81 12.51 -0.94
C ARG A 264 4.38 12.53 -1.42
N TYR A 265 3.45 12.52 -0.47
CA TYR A 265 2.02 12.65 -0.73
C TYR A 265 1.45 13.66 0.27
N TYR A 266 0.88 14.73 -0.26
CA TYR A 266 0.18 15.77 0.48
C TYR A 266 -1.32 15.55 0.31
N HIS A 267 -2.05 15.66 1.40
CA HIS A 267 -3.50 15.57 1.41
C HIS A 267 -4.07 16.59 2.38
N THR A 268 -4.85 17.54 1.86
CA THR A 268 -5.55 18.54 2.66
C THR A 268 -7.05 18.36 2.46
N SER A 269 -7.82 18.33 3.53
CA SER A 269 -9.28 18.29 3.50
C SER A 269 -9.85 19.48 4.27
N SER A 270 -10.86 20.12 3.69
CA SER A 270 -11.66 21.17 4.31
C SER A 270 -13.13 20.76 4.28
N PHE A 271 -13.79 20.80 5.43
CA PHE A 271 -15.16 20.34 5.62
C PHE A 271 -16.13 21.51 5.81
N SER A 272 -17.41 21.29 5.50
CA SER A 272 -18.45 22.32 5.58
C SER A 272 -18.74 22.84 6.99
N ASP A 273 -18.36 22.08 8.02
CA ASP A 273 -18.47 22.48 9.43
C ASP A 273 -17.30 23.37 9.90
N GLY A 274 -16.33 23.66 9.03
CA GLY A 274 -15.11 24.40 9.34
C GLY A 274 -13.97 23.53 9.85
N GLY A 275 -14.14 22.21 9.89
CA GLY A 275 -13.05 21.27 10.15
C GLY A 275 -12.02 21.26 9.02
N GLU A 276 -10.76 21.05 9.38
CA GLU A 276 -9.64 20.92 8.45
C GLU A 276 -8.75 19.75 8.86
N SER A 277 -8.21 19.04 7.86
CA SER A 277 -7.20 18.02 8.08
C SER A 277 -6.08 18.18 7.07
N ARG A 278 -4.84 18.07 7.54
CA ARG A 278 -3.64 18.04 6.71
C ARG A 278 -2.87 16.77 7.01
N MET A 279 -2.61 16.01 5.96
CA MET A 279 -1.87 14.77 5.98
C MET A 279 -0.67 14.89 5.06
N GLU A 280 0.47 14.40 5.52
CA GLU A 280 1.68 14.26 4.73
C GLU A 280 2.25 12.87 4.91
N TYR A 281 2.61 12.23 3.80
CA TYR A 281 3.38 11.00 3.81
C TYR A 281 4.71 11.25 3.11
N THR A 282 5.80 10.81 3.72
CA THR A 282 7.11 10.69 3.08
C THR A 282 7.44 9.21 2.94
N TYR A 283 7.78 8.79 1.73
CA TYR A 283 8.02 7.40 1.39
C TYR A 283 9.49 7.11 1.13
N ASP A 284 9.95 5.97 1.61
CA ASP A 284 11.22 5.37 1.23
C ASP A 284 10.95 3.95 0.70
N TRP A 285 10.59 3.88 -0.58
CA TRP A 285 10.34 2.63 -1.29
C TRP A 285 11.58 2.17 -2.07
N SER A 286 11.77 0.85 -2.08
CA SER A 286 12.81 0.15 -2.83
C SER A 286 12.30 -1.21 -3.34
N VAL A 287 12.97 -1.76 -4.35
CA VAL A 287 12.79 -3.15 -4.78
C VAL A 287 13.89 -3.98 -4.12
N PRO A 288 13.55 -5.02 -3.33
CA PRO A 288 14.57 -5.82 -2.68
C PRO A 288 15.34 -6.65 -3.72
N ALA A 289 16.66 -6.77 -3.57
CA ALA A 289 17.51 -7.53 -4.50
C ALA A 289 17.18 -9.04 -4.53
N ARG A 290 16.54 -9.55 -3.47
CA ARG A 290 16.05 -10.92 -3.36
C ARG A 290 14.65 -10.90 -2.74
N PRO A 291 13.77 -11.86 -3.08
CA PRO A 291 12.49 -12.00 -2.39
C PRO A 291 12.69 -12.14 -0.87
N LEU A 292 11.85 -11.47 -0.09
CA LEU A 292 11.86 -11.61 1.36
C LEU A 292 11.48 -13.04 1.77
N PRO A 293 12.21 -13.65 2.71
CA PRO A 293 11.88 -14.99 3.18
C PRO A 293 10.58 -14.96 4.00
N GLU A 294 9.78 -16.02 3.88
CA GLU A 294 8.51 -16.13 4.59
C GLU A 294 8.65 -16.07 6.12
N SER A 295 9.83 -16.43 6.65
CA SER A 295 10.17 -16.33 8.07
C SER A 295 10.07 -14.90 8.65
N GLU A 296 10.05 -13.86 7.81
CA GLU A 296 9.80 -12.48 8.26
C GLU A 296 8.32 -12.20 8.54
N PHE A 297 7.42 -13.07 8.09
CA PHE A 297 5.97 -12.93 8.22
C PHE A 297 5.40 -13.96 9.21
N THR A 298 6.15 -14.37 10.23
CA THR A 298 5.70 -15.35 11.23
C THR A 298 5.67 -14.77 12.64
N LEU A 299 4.89 -15.36 13.54
CA LEU A 299 4.84 -14.96 14.95
C LEU A 299 6.21 -15.03 15.62
N SER A 300 7.05 -16.00 15.26
CA SER A 300 8.42 -16.12 15.76
C SER A 300 9.30 -14.93 15.41
N HIS A 301 9.07 -14.26 14.27
CA HIS A 301 9.77 -13.02 13.92
C HIS A 301 9.55 -11.92 14.98
N TYR A 302 8.39 -11.97 15.65
CA TYR A 302 7.99 -11.05 16.71
C TYR A 302 8.25 -11.59 18.13
N GLY A 303 8.94 -12.73 18.25
CA GLY A 303 9.22 -13.37 19.54
C GLY A 303 8.02 -14.08 20.17
N LEU A 304 6.99 -14.38 19.38
CA LEU A 304 5.79 -15.09 19.82
C LEU A 304 5.83 -16.56 19.35
N PRO A 305 5.20 -17.50 20.08
CA PRO A 305 5.12 -18.89 19.65
C PRO A 305 4.25 -19.05 18.40
N GLU A 306 4.60 -20.00 17.55
CA GLU A 306 3.79 -20.38 16.38
C GLU A 306 2.52 -21.15 16.80
N PRO A 307 1.45 -21.13 15.98
CA PRO A 307 0.24 -21.88 16.26
C PRO A 307 0.49 -23.39 16.26
N VAL A 308 -0.28 -24.13 17.06
CA VAL A 308 -0.15 -25.58 17.14
C VAL A 308 -0.46 -26.20 15.78
N GLY A 309 0.42 -27.06 15.28
CA GLY A 309 0.26 -27.73 13.98
C GLY A 309 0.91 -26.99 12.80
N VAL A 310 1.38 -25.74 12.99
CA VAL A 310 2.20 -25.07 11.98
C VAL A 310 3.62 -25.61 12.04
N VAL A 311 3.96 -26.49 11.11
CA VAL A 311 5.32 -26.99 10.92
C VAL A 311 5.94 -26.28 9.72
N TRP A 312 6.89 -25.39 10.00
CA TRP A 312 7.69 -24.76 8.97
C TRP A 312 8.66 -25.76 8.35
N GLU A 313 8.81 -25.71 7.02
CA GLU A 313 9.84 -26.45 6.32
C GLU A 313 11.20 -25.95 6.79
N ARG A 314 11.81 -26.68 7.74
CA ARG A 314 13.18 -26.41 8.14
C ARG A 314 14.06 -26.76 6.96
N ARG A 315 14.85 -25.79 6.48
CA ARG A 315 15.94 -26.10 5.55
C ARG A 315 16.74 -27.26 6.12
N THR A 316 16.81 -28.36 5.39
CA THR A 316 17.58 -29.53 5.77
C THR A 316 19.01 -29.06 6.08
N PRO A 317 19.50 -29.24 7.32
CA PRO A 317 20.81 -28.73 7.69
C PRO A 317 21.90 -29.25 6.76
N VAL A 318 22.90 -28.43 6.44
CA VAL A 318 23.97 -28.77 5.48
C VAL A 318 24.66 -30.10 5.85
N TYR A 319 24.81 -30.39 7.14
CA TYR A 319 25.42 -31.65 7.59
C TYR A 319 24.64 -32.90 7.14
N VAL A 320 23.32 -32.83 6.98
CA VAL A 320 22.53 -33.97 6.49
C VAL A 320 22.90 -34.28 5.05
N TRP A 321 23.08 -33.27 4.20
CA TRP A 321 23.56 -33.44 2.83
C TRP A 321 24.99 -33.98 2.79
N LEU A 322 25.87 -33.51 3.69
CA LEU A 322 27.23 -34.05 3.82
C LEU A 322 27.22 -35.53 4.24
N LEU A 323 26.34 -35.92 5.16
CA LEU A 323 26.18 -37.32 5.57
C LEU A 323 25.66 -38.20 4.42
N VAL A 324 24.69 -37.71 3.64
CA VAL A 324 24.20 -38.40 2.44
C VAL A 324 25.32 -38.56 1.42
N ALA A 325 26.07 -37.50 1.13
CA ALA A 325 27.21 -37.54 0.20
C ALA A 325 28.30 -38.51 0.68
N ALA A 326 28.65 -38.49 1.97
CA ALA A 326 29.60 -39.43 2.56
C ALA A 326 29.11 -40.88 2.44
N GLY A 327 27.82 -41.12 2.67
CA GLY A 327 27.19 -42.43 2.47
C GLY A 327 27.30 -42.93 1.03
N VAL A 328 27.03 -42.06 0.04
CA VAL A 328 27.16 -42.40 -1.39
C VAL A 328 28.61 -42.69 -1.77
N LEU A 329 29.58 -41.90 -1.27
CA LEU A 329 30.99 -42.16 -1.53
C LEU A 329 31.46 -43.48 -0.91
N LEU A 330 30.98 -43.81 0.28
CA LEU A 330 31.30 -45.08 0.95
C LEU A 330 30.74 -46.27 0.17
N THR A 331 29.48 -46.21 -0.29
CA THR A 331 28.89 -47.29 -1.09
C THR A 331 29.61 -47.47 -2.42
N LEU A 332 29.98 -46.38 -3.09
CA LEU A 332 30.81 -46.43 -4.30
C LEU A 332 32.18 -47.04 -4.03
N ALA A 333 32.86 -46.65 -2.94
CA ALA A 333 34.15 -47.22 -2.57
C ALA A 333 34.07 -48.74 -2.33
N VAL A 334 33.01 -49.21 -1.67
CA VAL A 334 32.75 -50.64 -1.46
C VAL A 334 32.46 -51.35 -2.79
N PHE A 335 31.63 -50.75 -3.65
CA PHE A 335 31.29 -51.30 -4.96
C PHE A 335 32.53 -51.44 -5.87
N PHE A 336 33.35 -50.40 -5.98
CA PHE A 336 34.60 -50.44 -6.75
C PHE A 336 35.60 -51.44 -6.16
N ARG A 337 35.68 -51.56 -4.84
CA ARG A 337 36.50 -52.58 -4.17
C ARG A 337 36.03 -53.99 -4.51
N TRP A 338 34.72 -54.23 -4.58
CA TRP A 338 34.15 -55.51 -4.99
C TRP A 338 34.43 -55.82 -6.47
N LEU A 339 34.23 -54.85 -7.36
CA LEU A 339 34.49 -55.01 -8.79
C LEU A 339 35.97 -55.30 -9.07
N ALA A 340 36.88 -54.57 -8.42
CA ALA A 340 38.33 -54.78 -8.54
C ALA A 340 38.75 -56.20 -8.10
N ARG A 341 38.12 -56.75 -7.06
CA ARG A 341 38.36 -58.15 -6.64
C ARG A 341 37.88 -59.16 -7.67
N ARG A 342 36.76 -58.89 -8.34
CA ARG A 342 36.21 -59.79 -9.37
C ARG A 342 37.08 -59.79 -10.63
N LEU A 343 37.55 -58.63 -11.08
CA LEU A 343 38.43 -58.51 -12.24
C LEU A 343 39.81 -59.17 -12.02
N ARG A 344 40.33 -59.17 -10.78
CA ARG A 344 41.59 -59.88 -10.44
C ARG A 344 41.45 -61.41 -10.42
N ARG A 345 40.24 -61.95 -10.35
CA ARG A 345 39.96 -63.39 -10.57
C ARG A 345 39.79 -63.66 -12.06
N GLY A 346 40.74 -63.15 -12.86
CA GLY A 346 40.83 -63.47 -14.29
C GLY A 346 40.94 -64.98 -14.48
N PRO A 347 40.45 -65.49 -15.62
CA PRO A 347 40.32 -66.92 -15.87
C PRO A 347 41.68 -67.58 -15.66
N SER A 348 41.75 -68.53 -14.72
CA SER A 348 42.83 -69.49 -14.67
C SER A 348 42.83 -70.20 -16.02
N GLU A 349 43.73 -69.79 -16.92
CA GLU A 349 44.04 -70.51 -18.14
C GLU A 349 44.39 -71.95 -17.74
N GLY A 350 43.64 -72.89 -18.33
CA GLY A 350 43.99 -74.31 -18.32
C GLY A 350 45.11 -74.61 -19.29
#